data_AF-A0A0R1QMR6-F1
#
_entry.id   AF-A0A0R1QMR6-F1
#
_cell.length_a   1.000
_cell.length_b   1.000
_cell.length_c   1.000
_cell.angle_alpha   90.00
_cell.angle_beta   90.00
_cell.angle_gamma   90.00
#
_symmetry.space_group_name_H-M   'P 1'
#
loop_
_entity.id
_entity.type
_entity.pdbx_description
1 polymer ?
#
loop_
_entity_poly.entity_id
_entity_poly.type
_entity_poly.pdbx_seq_one_letter_code
_entity_poly.pdbx_strand_id
1 'polypeptide(L)'
;MTFNYSSKLLELTVNNNYRFEDIKPVDRFGDYIKRDGEWKVNVNSLNAKWNLKAQSDGVFNQRDTDFYEPLIFMNKTNDKQELSNNPIIASRSTAITSQNQIENIADDWSDDEGILLENTQPNLSGEYKGKISWTLTEAP
;
A
#
# COMPACT_ATOMS: atom_id res chain seq x y z
N MET A 1 31.83 -33.07 5.15
CA MET A 1 31.56 -31.79 5.81
C MET A 1 30.65 -31.01 4.88
N THR A 2 29.36 -30.89 5.22
CA THR A 2 28.36 -30.23 4.38
C THR A 2 28.17 -28.83 4.91
N PHE A 3 28.54 -27.81 4.13
CA PHE A 3 28.25 -26.43 4.45
C PHE A 3 26.80 -26.15 4.05
N ASN A 4 25.89 -26.09 5.03
CA ASN A 4 24.54 -25.60 4.79
C ASN A 4 24.60 -24.08 4.75
N TYR A 5 24.70 -23.51 3.56
CA TYR A 5 24.51 -22.07 3.36
C TYR A 5 23.01 -21.80 3.31
N SER A 6 22.44 -21.27 4.40
CA SER A 6 21.05 -20.78 4.39
C SER A 6 21.08 -19.28 4.12
N SER A 7 21.02 -18.89 2.84
CA SER A 7 20.78 -17.50 2.47
C SER A 7 19.30 -17.20 2.65
N LYS A 8 18.97 -16.38 3.64
CA LYS A 8 17.62 -15.87 3.87
C LYS A 8 17.61 -14.38 3.53
N LEU A 9 16.58 -13.95 2.82
CA LEU A 9 16.42 -12.57 2.36
C LEU A 9 14.98 -12.13 2.59
N LEU A 10 14.81 -10.93 3.13
CA LEU A 10 13.51 -10.29 3.23
C LEU A 10 13.71 -8.78 3.24
N GLU A 11 13.43 -8.13 2.12
CA GLU A 11 13.65 -6.70 1.93
C GLU A 11 12.43 -6.06 1.27
N LEU A 12 12.14 -4.82 1.66
CA LEU A 12 11.10 -3.99 1.07
C LEU A 12 11.74 -2.81 0.35
N THR A 13 11.34 -2.58 -0.89
CA THR A 13 11.65 -1.36 -1.64
C THR A 13 10.35 -0.69 -2.06
N VAL A 14 10.17 0.59 -1.67
CA VAL A 14 9.02 1.42 -2.05
C VAL A 14 9.50 2.73 -2.66
N ASN A 15 8.68 3.33 -3.53
CA ASN A 15 8.91 4.70 -4.01
C ASN A 15 8.37 5.73 -3.00
N ASN A 16 8.93 6.93 -3.01
CA ASN A 16 8.49 8.07 -2.21
C ASN A 16 7.55 9.02 -2.98
N ASN A 17 7.33 8.79 -4.28
CA ASN A 17 6.57 9.68 -5.16
C ASN A 17 5.18 9.13 -5.50
N TYR A 18 4.52 8.45 -4.56
CA TYR A 18 3.16 7.99 -4.75
C TYR A 18 2.16 9.14 -4.77
N ARG A 19 1.24 9.08 -5.73
CA ARG A 19 0.18 10.08 -5.94
C ARG A 19 -1.14 9.39 -6.22
N PHE A 20 -2.21 10.12 -5.94
CA PHE A 20 -3.56 9.81 -6.39
C PHE A 20 -3.93 10.76 -7.51
N GLU A 21 -4.95 10.40 -8.29
CA GLU A 21 -5.57 11.34 -9.23
C GLU A 21 -6.08 12.59 -8.49
N ASP A 22 -6.29 13.67 -9.24
CA ASP A 22 -6.92 14.87 -8.68
C ASP A 22 -8.37 14.56 -8.28
N ILE A 23 -8.77 15.06 -7.10
CA ILE A 23 -10.17 15.06 -6.68
C ILE A 23 -10.91 16.11 -7.51
N LYS A 24 -11.82 15.66 -8.38
CA LYS A 24 -12.56 16.48 -9.34
C LYS A 24 -13.86 17.00 -8.72
N PRO A 25 -14.38 18.16 -9.16
CA PRO A 25 -15.66 18.68 -8.67
C PRO A 25 -16.88 17.75 -8.84
N VAL A 26 -16.76 16.74 -9.70
CA VAL A 26 -17.81 15.74 -9.95
C VAL A 26 -17.76 14.57 -8.98
N ASP A 27 -16.63 14.38 -8.29
CA ASP A 27 -16.44 13.29 -7.33
C ASP A 27 -17.28 13.58 -6.08
N ARG A 28 -17.93 12.53 -5.60
CA ARG A 28 -18.92 12.59 -4.53
C ARG A 28 -18.36 12.03 -3.23
N PHE A 29 -19.06 12.35 -2.15
CA PHE A 29 -18.86 11.67 -0.88
C PHE A 29 -19.02 10.15 -1.07
N GLY A 30 -18.02 9.39 -0.61
CA GLY A 30 -17.93 7.94 -0.72
C GLY A 30 -17.23 7.44 -1.98
N ASP A 31 -16.88 8.31 -2.93
CA ASP A 31 -16.13 7.91 -4.13
C ASP A 31 -14.67 7.60 -3.76
N TYR A 32 -14.06 6.68 -4.53
CA TYR A 32 -12.65 6.35 -4.40
C TYR A 32 -11.84 7.03 -5.49
N ILE A 33 -10.81 7.75 -5.08
CA ILE A 33 -9.84 8.39 -5.96
C ILE A 33 -8.69 7.41 -6.18
N LYS A 34 -8.47 7.13 -7.47
CA LYS A 34 -7.52 6.12 -7.94
C LYS A 34 -6.09 6.60 -7.75
N ARG A 35 -5.16 5.65 -7.80
CA ARG A 35 -3.73 5.93 -7.87
C ARG A 35 -3.41 6.64 -9.19
N ASP A 36 -2.50 7.61 -9.13
CA ASP A 36 -1.91 8.24 -10.31
C ASP A 36 -0.56 7.55 -10.60
N GLY A 37 -0.46 6.96 -11.79
CA GLY A 37 0.71 6.22 -12.26
C GLY A 37 0.92 4.84 -11.63
N GLU A 38 2.03 4.20 -11.99
CA GLU A 38 2.38 2.86 -11.53
C GLU A 38 3.05 2.90 -10.16
N TRP A 39 2.36 2.40 -9.15
CA TRP A 39 2.95 2.20 -7.82
C TRP A 39 3.86 0.97 -7.82
N LYS A 40 4.96 1.01 -7.07
CA LYS A 40 5.97 -0.06 -7.03
C LYS A 40 6.34 -0.42 -5.60
N VAL A 41 5.66 -1.43 -5.07
CA VAL A 41 5.86 -1.94 -3.71
C VAL A 41 6.52 -3.31 -3.83
N ASN A 42 7.85 -3.33 -3.84
CA ASN A 42 8.62 -4.52 -4.15
C ASN A 42 9.04 -5.24 -2.87
N VAL A 43 8.62 -6.50 -2.73
CA VAL A 43 9.12 -7.41 -1.70
C VAL A 43 10.12 -8.37 -2.34
N ASN A 44 11.37 -8.33 -1.88
CA ASN A 44 12.43 -9.24 -2.29
C ASN A 44 12.59 -10.30 -1.21
N SER A 45 12.32 -11.57 -1.53
CA SER A 45 12.34 -12.66 -0.54
C SER A 45 13.06 -13.92 -1.02
N LEU A 46 13.74 -14.59 -0.09
CA LEU A 46 14.34 -15.92 -0.25
C LEU A 46 14.31 -16.63 1.10
N ASN A 47 13.84 -17.88 1.13
CA ASN A 47 13.72 -18.70 2.33
C ASN A 47 12.93 -18.02 3.46
N ALA A 48 11.95 -17.17 3.11
CA ALA A 48 11.13 -16.43 4.06
C ALA A 48 9.65 -16.47 3.65
N LYS A 49 8.79 -16.72 4.63
CA LYS A 49 7.37 -16.36 4.57
C LYS A 49 7.24 -14.94 5.09
N TRP A 50 6.24 -14.19 4.66
CA TRP A 50 6.14 -12.79 5.06
C TRP A 50 4.72 -12.25 5.06
N ASN A 51 4.51 -11.19 5.84
CA ASN A 51 3.35 -10.33 5.81
C ASN A 51 3.81 -8.89 5.57
N LEU A 52 3.13 -8.19 4.67
CA LEU A 52 3.31 -6.78 4.41
C LEU A 52 2.07 -6.02 4.91
N LYS A 53 2.29 -5.03 5.77
CA LYS A 53 1.26 -4.12 6.25
C LYS A 53 1.53 -2.69 5.81
N ALA A 54 0.48 -1.90 5.67
CA ALA A 54 0.57 -0.47 5.45
C ALA A 54 -0.30 0.27 6.47
N GLN A 55 0.22 1.39 6.95
CA GLN A 55 -0.50 2.28 7.86
C GLN A 55 -0.39 3.72 7.40
N SER A 56 -1.49 4.47 7.54
CA SER A 56 -1.54 5.89 7.23
C SER A 56 -2.65 6.55 8.04
N ASP A 57 -2.44 7.82 8.40
CA ASP A 57 -3.46 8.67 9.02
C ASP A 57 -4.32 9.40 7.96
N GLY A 58 -4.10 9.13 6.67
CA GLY A 58 -4.75 9.81 5.56
C GLY A 58 -3.86 10.84 4.87
N VAL A 59 -4.48 11.66 4.03
CA VAL A 59 -3.88 12.84 3.42
C VAL A 59 -4.57 14.09 3.97
N PHE A 60 -3.79 15.14 4.21
CA PHE A 60 -4.25 16.39 4.81
C PHE A 60 -4.04 17.54 3.83
N ASN A 61 -5.00 18.43 3.73
CA ASN A 61 -4.87 19.63 2.91
C ASN A 61 -3.77 20.53 3.51
N GLN A 62 -2.83 20.99 2.68
CA GLN A 62 -1.70 21.78 3.16
C GLN A 62 -2.07 23.19 3.64
N ARG A 63 -3.25 23.69 3.26
CA ARG A 63 -3.76 25.00 3.68
C ARG A 63 -4.66 24.92 4.92
N ASP A 64 -5.25 23.75 5.14
CA ASP A 64 -6.15 23.47 6.26
C ASP A 64 -5.96 22.01 6.70
N THR A 65 -5.17 21.80 7.76
CA THR A 65 -4.86 20.45 8.23
C THR A 65 -6.03 19.76 8.92
N ASP A 66 -7.11 20.48 9.23
CA ASP A 66 -8.35 19.86 9.72
C ASP A 66 -9.14 19.21 8.56
N PHE A 67 -8.85 19.63 7.33
CA PHE A 67 -9.36 19.00 6.13
C PHE A 67 -8.49 17.80 5.76
N TYR A 68 -9.03 16.59 5.96
CA TYR A 68 -8.33 15.34 5.68
C TYR A 68 -9.22 14.37 4.91
N GLU A 69 -8.57 13.45 4.20
CA GLU A 69 -9.21 12.35 3.48
C GLU A 69 -8.50 11.03 3.82
N PRO A 70 -9.23 9.98 4.24
CA PRO A 70 -8.62 8.72 4.66
C PRO A 70 -8.09 7.90 3.47
N LEU A 71 -7.04 7.13 3.74
CA LEU A 71 -6.58 6.10 2.82
C LEU A 71 -7.18 4.74 3.22
N ILE A 72 -7.64 3.99 2.22
CA ILE A 72 -8.18 2.64 2.39
C ILE A 72 -7.40 1.63 1.57
N PHE A 73 -7.46 0.38 1.98
CA PHE A 73 -7.04 -0.78 1.21
C PHE A 73 -8.29 -1.56 0.79
N MET A 74 -8.45 -1.75 -0.52
CA MET A 74 -9.48 -2.58 -1.12
C MET A 74 -8.85 -3.88 -1.61
N ASN A 75 -9.27 -5.03 -1.08
CA ASN A 75 -8.76 -6.31 -1.54
C ASN A 75 -9.53 -6.82 -2.79
N LYS A 76 -9.08 -7.94 -3.37
CA LYS A 76 -9.70 -8.56 -4.56
C LYS A 76 -11.13 -9.10 -4.31
N THR A 77 -11.57 -9.18 -3.06
CA THR A 77 -12.94 -9.58 -2.68
C THR A 77 -13.83 -8.38 -2.34
N ASN A 78 -13.37 -7.15 -2.59
CA ASN A 78 -14.02 -5.88 -2.25
C ASN A 78 -14.22 -5.65 -0.74
N ASP A 79 -13.39 -6.27 0.10
CA ASP A 79 -13.35 -5.93 1.52
C ASP A 79 -12.50 -4.68 1.73
N LYS A 80 -13.14 -3.62 2.21
CA LYS A 80 -12.51 -2.34 2.54
C LYS A 80 -11.89 -2.37 3.94
N GLN A 81 -10.64 -1.93 4.06
CA GLN A 81 -9.98 -1.69 5.34
C GLN A 81 -9.30 -0.33 5.35
N GLU A 82 -9.59 0.52 6.34
CA GLU A 82 -8.82 1.77 6.49
C GLU A 82 -7.37 1.49 6.84
N LEU A 83 -6.44 2.27 6.26
CA LEU A 83 -5.01 2.17 6.57
C LEU A 83 -4.71 2.58 8.01
N SER A 84 -5.56 3.37 8.65
CA SER A 84 -5.47 3.70 10.08
C SER A 84 -5.42 2.45 10.97
N ASN A 85 -6.04 1.35 10.52
CA ASN A 85 -6.11 0.07 11.22
C ASN A 85 -4.91 -0.86 10.93
N ASN A 86 -3.91 -0.40 10.18
CA ASN A 86 -2.71 -1.16 9.82
C ASN A 86 -3.00 -2.56 9.20
N PRO A 87 -3.81 -2.62 8.11
CA PRO A 87 -4.20 -3.87 7.47
C PRO A 87 -3.03 -4.64 6.86
N ILE A 88 -3.23 -5.94 6.66
CA ILE A 88 -2.33 -6.77 5.83
C ILE A 88 -2.67 -6.49 4.37
N ILE A 89 -1.69 -5.98 3.63
CA ILE A 89 -1.81 -5.62 2.22
C ILE A 89 -1.47 -6.81 1.32
N ALA A 90 -0.47 -7.59 1.73
CA ALA A 90 -0.08 -8.81 1.04
C ALA A 90 0.62 -9.76 2.00
N SER A 91 0.66 -11.04 1.63
CA SER A 91 1.40 -12.06 2.37
C SER A 91 1.87 -13.17 1.45
N ARG A 92 2.89 -13.90 1.91
CA ARG A 92 3.36 -15.13 1.32
C ARG A 92 3.46 -16.19 2.41
N SER A 93 2.65 -17.22 2.29
CA SER A 93 2.59 -18.35 3.24
C SER A 93 3.59 -19.46 2.91
N THR A 94 4.14 -19.47 1.69
CA THR A 94 5.12 -20.45 1.20
C THR A 94 6.43 -19.78 0.85
N ALA A 95 7.50 -20.14 1.57
CA ALA A 95 8.83 -19.63 1.29
C ALA A 95 9.35 -20.13 -0.06
N ILE A 96 9.95 -19.23 -0.84
CA ILE A 96 10.65 -19.59 -2.07
C ILE A 96 12.06 -20.02 -1.70
N THR A 97 12.50 -21.18 -2.17
CA THR A 97 13.75 -21.81 -1.71
C THR A 97 14.82 -21.94 -2.78
N SER A 98 14.48 -21.72 -4.06
CA SER A 98 15.40 -21.92 -5.19
C SER A 98 16.27 -20.70 -5.48
N GLN A 99 15.67 -19.52 -5.53
CA GLN A 99 16.33 -18.24 -5.81
C GLN A 99 15.51 -17.10 -5.20
N ASN A 100 16.14 -15.93 -5.01
CA ASN A 100 15.40 -14.77 -4.55
C ASN A 100 14.36 -14.36 -5.59
N GLN A 101 13.21 -13.90 -5.12
CA GLN A 101 12.13 -13.40 -5.96
C GLN A 101 11.75 -12.00 -5.51
N ILE A 102 11.65 -11.11 -6.50
CA ILE A 102 11.12 -9.78 -6.32
C ILE A 102 9.67 -9.81 -6.80
N GLU A 103 8.76 -9.44 -5.91
CA GLU A 103 7.32 -9.36 -6.19
C GLU A 103 6.90 -7.91 -6.04
N ASN A 104 6.38 -7.30 -7.12
CA ASN A 104 5.72 -6.02 -7.02
C ASN A 104 4.27 -6.23 -6.60
N ILE A 105 3.96 -5.92 -5.35
CA ILE A 105 2.62 -6.12 -4.78
C ILE A 105 1.57 -5.25 -5.48
N ALA A 106 1.97 -4.09 -5.99
CA ALA A 106 1.06 -3.17 -6.64
C ALA A 106 0.66 -3.60 -8.07
N ASP A 107 1.42 -4.49 -8.72
CA ASP A 107 1.05 -5.03 -10.04
C ASP A 107 -0.21 -5.92 -9.97
N ASP A 108 -0.52 -6.42 -8.77
CA ASP A 108 -1.70 -7.24 -8.49
C ASP A 108 -2.98 -6.42 -8.26
N TRP A 109 -2.88 -5.09 -8.23
CA TRP A 109 -4.02 -4.21 -7.97
C TRP A 109 -4.58 -3.68 -9.28
N SER A 110 -5.87 -3.91 -9.53
CA SER A 110 -6.61 -3.13 -10.52
C SER A 110 -6.86 -1.70 -10.05
N ASP A 111 -7.42 -0.87 -10.93
CA ASP A 111 -7.74 0.53 -10.65
C ASP A 111 -8.63 0.75 -9.41
N ASP A 112 -9.47 -0.24 -9.08
CA ASP A 112 -10.43 -0.17 -7.98
C ASP A 112 -10.01 -1.07 -6.78
N GLU A 113 -8.81 -1.65 -6.83
CA GLU A 113 -8.21 -2.46 -5.76
C GLU A 113 -6.95 -1.80 -5.21
N GLY A 114 -6.38 -2.33 -4.13
CA GLY A 114 -5.15 -1.83 -3.52
C GLY A 114 -5.37 -0.61 -2.64
N ILE A 115 -4.37 0.24 -2.51
CA ILE A 115 -4.49 1.49 -1.72
C ILE A 115 -5.17 2.56 -2.57
N LEU A 116 -6.26 3.13 -2.03
CA LEU A 116 -7.07 4.19 -2.64
C LEU A 116 -7.29 5.32 -1.64
N LEU A 117 -7.63 6.50 -2.15
CA LEU A 117 -8.05 7.65 -1.35
C LEU A 117 -9.58 7.68 -1.33
N GLU A 118 -10.21 7.71 -0.15
CA GLU A 118 -11.67 7.79 -0.03
C GLU A 118 -12.07 9.25 0.16
N ASN A 119 -12.97 9.75 -0.70
CA ASN A 119 -13.48 11.11 -0.62
C ASN A 119 -14.62 11.18 0.41
N THR A 120 -14.37 11.78 1.56
CA THR A 120 -15.27 11.83 2.71
C THR A 120 -15.78 13.24 3.01
N GLN A 121 -15.28 14.28 2.34
CA GLN A 121 -15.73 15.65 2.59
C GLN A 121 -15.86 16.44 1.28
N PRO A 122 -16.61 17.56 1.27
CA PRO A 122 -16.67 18.41 0.09
C PRO A 122 -15.28 18.92 -0.30
N ASN A 123 -14.83 18.61 -1.51
CA ASN A 123 -13.47 18.88 -1.98
C ASN A 123 -13.02 20.33 -1.70
N LEU A 124 -11.96 20.49 -0.91
CA LEU A 124 -11.30 21.77 -0.71
C LEU A 124 -10.12 21.90 -1.69
N SER A 125 -10.11 22.95 -2.50
CA SER A 125 -9.02 23.16 -3.46
C SER A 125 -7.67 23.27 -2.75
N GLY A 126 -6.67 22.52 -3.22
CA GLY A 126 -5.33 22.59 -2.65
C GLY A 126 -4.52 21.34 -2.91
N GLU A 127 -3.29 21.36 -2.40
CA GLU A 127 -2.42 20.19 -2.37
C GLU A 127 -2.71 19.39 -1.09
N TYR A 128 -2.77 18.07 -1.22
CA TYR A 128 -2.96 17.15 -0.10
C TYR A 128 -1.70 16.32 0.08
N LYS A 129 -1.28 16.12 1.34
CA LYS A 129 -0.12 15.28 1.66
C LYS A 129 -0.43 14.32 2.78
N GLY A 130 0.09 13.11 2.64
CA GLY A 130 0.05 12.08 3.66
C GLY A 130 1.33 11.28 3.65
N LYS A 131 1.41 10.33 4.57
CA LYS A 131 2.51 9.37 4.66
C LYS A 131 1.93 7.97 4.81
N ILE A 132 2.46 7.04 4.02
CA ILE A 132 2.21 5.61 4.20
C ILE A 132 3.46 5.01 4.84
N SER A 133 3.27 4.38 6.01
CA SER A 133 4.31 3.62 6.70
C SER A 133 4.12 2.14 6.39
N TRP A 134 5.16 1.51 5.86
CA TRP A 134 5.14 0.10 5.47
C TRP A 134 5.87 -0.75 6.50
N THR A 135 5.29 -1.90 6.85
CA THR A 135 5.92 -2.86 7.76
C THR A 135 5.98 -4.23 7.08
N LEU A 136 7.19 -4.68 6.77
CA LEU A 136 7.45 -6.03 6.27
C LEU A 136 7.95 -6.89 7.43
N THR A 137 7.22 -7.96 7.75
CA THR A 137 7.58 -8.90 8.82
C THR A 137 7.67 -10.30 8.27
N GLU A 138 8.62 -11.07 8.79
CA GLU A 138 8.62 -12.51 8.58
C GLU A 138 7.40 -13.16 9.24
N ALA A 139 6.76 -14.08 8.51
CA ALA A 139 5.63 -14.85 9.01
C ALA A 139 6.08 -16.24 9.51
N PRO A 140 5.35 -16.87 10.45
CA PRO A 140 5.66 -18.21 10.96
C PRO A 140 5.63 -19.30 9.88
#